data_AF-A0A0B2VIG3-F1
#
_entry.id   AF-A0A0B2VIG3-F1
#
_cell.length_a   1.000
_cell.length_b   1.000
_cell.length_c   1.000
_cell.angle_alpha   90.00
_cell.angle_beta   90.00
_cell.angle_gamma   90.00
#
_symmetry.space_group_name_H-M   'P 1'
#
loop_
_entity.id
_entity.type
_entity.pdbx_description
1 polymer ?
#
loop_
_entity_poly.entity_id
_entity_poly.type
_entity_poly.pdbx_seq_one_letter_code
_entity_poly.pdbx_strand_id
1 'polypeptide(L)'
;MGPNCQRYVIVGGGVSAVSCAEEIRSIDENGSITLVSASPLLKVITNRLLIGQLTESFDVSEEEAGNALHGLNVAIVKDKVTEWCAHKKVPSVTCGVQSVAVLRRNCAVWIILGRCSAN
;
A
#
# COMPACT_ATOMS: atom_id res chain seq x y z
N MET A 1 -7.81 12.79 -23.95
CA MET A 1 -7.97 11.84 -22.83
C MET A 1 -6.92 12.20 -21.80
N GLY A 2 -7.30 12.89 -20.72
CA GLY A 2 -6.36 13.24 -19.65
C GLY A 2 -5.99 12.01 -18.82
N PRO A 3 -4.84 12.01 -18.12
CA PRO A 3 -4.44 10.89 -17.28
C PRO A 3 -5.50 10.69 -16.17
N ASN A 4 -6.05 9.48 -16.08
CA ASN A 4 -6.90 9.10 -14.96
C ASN A 4 -6.00 9.02 -13.72
N CYS A 5 -5.93 10.10 -12.94
CA CYS A 5 -5.12 10.16 -11.73
C CYS A 5 -5.72 9.22 -10.67
N GLN A 6 -5.19 8.00 -10.58
CA GLN A 6 -5.64 7.01 -9.62
C GLN A 6 -5.11 7.38 -8.23
N ARG A 7 -5.97 7.23 -7.22
CA ARG A 7 -5.61 7.43 -5.82
C ARG A 7 -5.66 6.11 -5.09
N TYR A 8 -4.58 5.77 -4.41
CA TYR A 8 -4.42 4.54 -3.66
C TYR A 8 -4.27 4.84 -2.18
N VAL A 9 -4.99 4.10 -1.34
CA VAL A 9 -4.78 4.12 0.10
C VAL A 9 -4.39 2.74 0.58
N ILE A 10 -3.29 2.67 1.31
CA ILE A 10 -2.77 1.47 1.96
C ILE A 10 -2.97 1.67 3.47
N VAL A 11 -3.54 0.68 4.13
CA VAL A 11 -3.76 0.72 5.59
C VAL A 11 -2.93 -0.37 6.26
N GLY A 12 -2.13 0.03 7.24
CA GLY A 12 -1.21 -0.83 7.97
C GLY A 12 0.26 -0.48 7.70
N GLY A 13 1.15 -0.91 8.60
CA GLY A 13 2.60 -0.71 8.49
C GLY A 13 3.39 -2.01 8.46
N GLY A 14 2.77 -3.09 8.00
CA GLY A 14 3.41 -4.39 7.87
C GLY A 14 4.19 -4.54 6.57
N VAL A 15 4.83 -5.70 6.40
CA VAL A 15 5.54 -6.09 5.18
C VAL A 15 4.67 -5.94 3.93
N SER A 16 3.41 -6.35 4.02
CA SER A 16 2.44 -6.24 2.92
C SER A 16 2.19 -4.81 2.48
N ALA A 17 2.25 -3.83 3.39
CA ALA A 17 1.98 -2.44 3.08
C ALA A 17 3.11 -1.80 2.27
N VAL A 18 4.36 -2.09 2.65
CA VAL A 18 5.57 -1.62 1.94
C VAL A 18 5.63 -2.25 0.55
N SER A 19 5.49 -3.57 0.45
CA SER A 19 5.51 -4.26 -0.84
C SER A 19 4.34 -3.85 -1.76
N CYS A 20 3.18 -3.52 -1.20
CA CYS A 20 2.09 -2.95 -2.01
C CYS A 20 2.46 -1.58 -2.57
N ALA A 21 3.06 -0.70 -1.77
CA ALA A 21 3.46 0.63 -2.23
C ALA A 21 4.50 0.55 -3.36
N GLU A 22 5.49 -0.33 -3.22
CA GLU A 22 6.52 -0.60 -4.21
C GLU A 22 5.92 -1.06 -5.55
N GLU A 23 5.02 -2.04 -5.53
CA GLU A 23 4.46 -2.53 -6.78
C GLU A 23 3.43 -1.58 -7.39
N ILE A 24 2.62 -0.88 -6.57
CA ILE A 24 1.75 0.16 -7.13
C ILE A 24 2.60 1.17 -7.91
N ARG A 25 3.76 1.57 -7.36
CA ARG A 25 4.66 2.49 -8.06
C ARG A 25 5.29 1.87 -9.30
N SER A 26 5.55 0.56 -9.32
CA SER A 26 6.11 -0.12 -10.51
C SER A 26 5.11 -0.23 -11.67
N ILE A 27 3.80 -0.17 -11.38
CA ILE A 27 2.72 -0.26 -12.38
C ILE A 27 2.13 1.12 -12.71
N ASP A 28 2.09 2.04 -11.75
CA ASP A 28 1.59 3.40 -11.88
C ASP A 28 2.59 4.42 -11.32
N GLU A 29 3.37 5.02 -12.22
CA GLU A 29 4.38 6.03 -11.89
C GLU A 29 3.77 7.36 -11.40
N ASN A 30 2.50 7.63 -11.69
CA ASN A 30 1.87 8.94 -11.44
C ASN A 30 0.73 8.90 -10.43
N GLY A 31 0.25 7.71 -10.06
CA GLY A 31 -0.77 7.51 -9.06
C GLY A 31 -0.38 8.08 -7.69
N SER A 32 -1.34 8.72 -7.03
CA SER A 32 -1.15 9.24 -5.68
C SER A 32 -1.33 8.11 -4.67
N ILE A 33 -0.32 7.82 -3.85
CA ILE A 33 -0.35 6.75 -2.85
C ILE A 33 -0.32 7.38 -1.45
N THR A 34 -1.25 6.98 -0.60
CA THR A 34 -1.28 7.35 0.83
C THR A 34 -1.20 6.10 1.69
N LEU A 35 -0.25 6.05 2.61
CA LEU A 35 -0.11 4.99 3.61
C LEU A 35 -0.63 5.49 4.96
N VAL A 36 -1.60 4.79 5.54
CA VAL A 36 -2.09 5.05 6.90
C VAL A 36 -1.55 3.97 7.83
N SER A 37 -0.71 4.35 8.79
CA SER A 37 -0.12 3.43 9.76
C SER A 37 -0.34 3.90 11.19
N ALA A 38 -0.70 2.97 12.09
CA ALA A 38 -0.82 3.26 13.52
C ALA A 38 0.54 3.48 14.20
N SER A 39 1.64 3.10 13.54
CA SER A 39 3.02 3.21 14.03
C SER A 39 3.89 3.99 13.04
N PRO A 40 4.87 4.80 13.51
CA PRO A 40 5.84 5.44 12.63
C PRO A 40 6.84 4.46 12.00
N LEU A 41 6.96 3.26 12.58
CA LEU A 41 7.84 2.20 12.08
C LEU A 41 7.05 1.27 11.15
N LEU A 42 7.64 1.00 9.98
CA LEU A 42 7.16 0.04 9.01
C LEU A 42 8.03 -1.21 9.05
N LYS A 43 7.41 -2.37 8.84
CA LYS A 43 8.13 -3.63 8.65
C LYS A 43 8.56 -3.75 7.20
N VAL A 44 9.87 -3.79 6.97
CA VAL A 44 10.47 -3.90 5.65
C VAL A 44 11.16 -5.25 5.49
N ILE A 45 11.18 -5.74 4.26
CA ILE A 45 11.91 -6.96 3.89
C ILE A 45 13.36 -6.60 3.61
N THR A 46 14.30 -7.28 4.24
CA THR A 46 15.74 -7.16 3.95
C THR A 46 16.32 -8.53 3.61
N ASN A 47 17.52 -8.54 3.01
CA ASN A 47 18.26 -9.77 2.70
C ASN A 47 17.44 -10.82 1.91
N ARG A 48 16.61 -10.37 0.96
CA ARG A 48 15.78 -11.26 0.15
C ARG A 48 16.66 -12.14 -0.75
N LEU A 49 16.62 -13.45 -0.51
CA LEU A 49 17.38 -14.46 -1.23
C LEU A 49 16.43 -15.50 -1.80
N LEU A 50 16.54 -15.75 -3.11
CA LEU A 50 15.84 -16.86 -3.76
C LEU A 50 16.61 -18.16 -3.49
N ILE A 51 16.03 -19.07 -2.71
CA ILE A 51 16.66 -20.35 -2.33
C ILE A 51 16.28 -21.47 -3.30
N GLY A 52 15.17 -21.32 -4.03
CA GLY A 52 14.71 -22.28 -5.04
C GLY A 52 13.74 -21.64 -6.03
N GLN A 53 13.14 -22.43 -6.91
CA GLN A 53 12.22 -21.89 -7.94
C GLN A 53 11.00 -21.16 -7.37
N LEU A 54 10.54 -21.56 -6.19
CA LEU A 54 9.33 -21.03 -5.54
C LEU A 54 9.57 -20.60 -4.08
N THR A 55 10.81 -20.69 -3.58
CA THR A 55 11.14 -20.43 -2.19
C THR A 55 12.09 -19.26 -2.07
N GLU A 56 11.72 -18.32 -1.23
CA GLU A 56 12.53 -17.18 -0.85
C GLU A 56 12.74 -17.16 0.66
N SER A 57 13.93 -16.73 1.07
CA SER A 57 14.24 -16.37 2.44
C SER A 57 14.42 -14.88 2.51
N PHE A 58 13.94 -14.27 3.57
CA PHE A 58 14.12 -12.86 3.81
C PHE A 58 14.04 -12.58 5.30
N ASP A 59 14.70 -11.50 5.70
CA ASP A 59 14.62 -10.98 7.05
C ASP A 59 13.57 -9.88 7.11
N VAL A 60 13.00 -9.68 8.30
CA VAL A 60 12.10 -8.56 8.56
C VAL A 60 12.80 -7.63 9.53
N SER A 61 12.93 -6.36 9.13
CA SER A 61 13.43 -5.30 9.99
C SER A 61 12.40 -4.18 10.10
N GLU A 62 12.56 -3.33 11.11
CA GLU A 62 11.70 -2.17 11.31
C GLU A 62 12.46 -0.90 10.93
N GLU A 63 11.87 -0.09 10.07
CA GLU A 63 12.43 1.17 9.61
C GLU A 63 11.41 2.29 9.74
N GLU A 64 11.89 3.54 9.86
CA GLU A 64 10.99 4.69 9.80
C GLU A 64 10.33 4.78 8.43
N ALA A 65 9.04 5.12 8.42
CA ALA A 65 8.24 5.15 7.20
C ALA A 65 8.84 6.01 6.08
N GLY A 66 9.52 7.11 6.43
CA GLY A 66 10.19 7.97 5.46
C GLY A 66 11.38 7.32 4.76
N ASN A 67 12.11 6.45 5.46
CA ASN A 67 13.25 5.71 4.92
C ASN A 67 12.77 4.51 4.10
N ALA A 68 11.85 3.73 4.68
CA ALA A 68 11.29 2.52 4.07
C ALA A 68 10.61 2.78 2.71
N LEU A 69 10.04 3.96 2.50
CA LEU A 69 9.34 4.34 1.27
C LEU A 69 10.06 5.46 0.49
N HIS A 70 11.34 5.66 0.77
CA HIS A 70 12.13 6.70 0.14
C HIS A 70 12.13 6.52 -1.40
N GLY A 71 11.83 7.60 -2.14
CA GLY A 71 11.79 7.59 -3.60
C GLY A 71 10.48 7.11 -4.23
N LEU A 72 9.53 6.56 -3.46
CA LEU A 72 8.24 6.09 -3.99
C LEU A 72 7.14 7.17 -4.05
N ASN A 73 7.42 8.37 -3.52
CA ASN A 73 6.47 9.49 -3.43
C ASN A 73 5.13 9.06 -2.79
N VAL A 74 5.21 8.53 -1.56
CA VAL A 74 4.06 8.07 -0.78
C VAL A 74 3.79 9.04 0.37
N ALA A 75 2.55 9.48 0.50
CA ALA A 75 2.13 10.30 1.63
C ALA A 75 1.88 9.41 2.85
N ILE A 76 2.57 9.66 3.96
CA ILE A 76 2.44 8.85 5.18
C ILE A 76 1.57 9.59 6.19
N VAL A 77 0.52 8.91 6.66
CA VAL A 77 -0.41 9.39 7.69
C VAL A 77 -0.27 8.48 8.90
N LYS A 78 0.13 9.05 10.03
CA LYS A 78 0.18 8.33 11.30
C LYS A 78 -1.19 8.37 11.96
N ASP A 79 -1.99 7.33 11.74
CA ASP A 79 -3.32 7.20 12.32
C ASP A 79 -3.74 5.73 12.42
N LYS A 80 -4.70 5.46 13.30
CA LYS A 80 -5.31 4.14 13.46
C LYS A 80 -6.68 4.16 12.79
N VAL A 81 -6.82 3.39 11.71
CA VAL A 81 -8.12 3.20 11.06
C VAL A 81 -9.01 2.37 11.97
N THR A 82 -10.14 2.95 12.40
CA THR A 82 -11.11 2.34 13.31
C THR A 82 -12.29 1.70 12.59
N GLU A 83 -12.66 2.24 11.42
CA GLU A 83 -13.81 1.80 10.66
C GLU A 83 -13.56 1.97 9.15
N TRP A 84 -14.11 1.04 8.36
CA TRP A 84 -14.10 1.12 6.90
C TRP A 84 -15.53 1.02 6.35
N CYS A 85 -16.05 2.12 5.81
CA CYS A 85 -17.37 2.16 5.18
C CYS A 85 -17.31 1.84 3.68
N ALA A 86 -17.34 0.54 3.33
CA ALA A 86 -17.26 0.10 1.93
C ALA A 86 -18.38 0.67 1.02
N HIS A 87 -19.60 0.81 1.55
CA HIS A 87 -20.76 1.31 0.79
C HIS A 87 -20.66 2.79 0.43
N LYS A 88 -19.92 3.58 1.21
CA LYS A 88 -19.70 5.01 0.91
C LYS A 88 -18.53 5.22 -0.05
N LYS A 89 -17.78 4.16 -0.41
CA LYS A 89 -16.46 4.24 -1.08
C LYS A 89 -15.50 5.21 -0.36
N VAL A 90 -15.75 5.53 0.91
CA VAL A 90 -15.00 6.54 1.68
C VAL A 90 -14.74 5.94 3.06
N PRO A 91 -13.47 5.68 3.43
CA PRO A 91 -13.13 5.41 4.82
C PRO A 91 -13.44 6.65 5.66
N SER A 92 -13.95 6.45 6.87
CA SER A 92 -14.18 7.49 7.88
C SER A 92 -12.86 7.94 8.54
N VAL A 93 -11.86 8.26 7.71
CA VAL A 93 -10.69 9.06 8.05
C VAL A 93 -10.74 10.24 7.09
N THR A 94 -10.74 11.46 7.63
CA THR A 94 -10.92 12.72 6.89
C THR A 94 -10.14 12.74 5.57
N CYS A 95 -10.86 13.06 4.48
CA CYS A 95 -10.44 13.21 3.08
C CYS A 95 -10.42 11.97 2.16
N GLY A 96 -11.60 11.70 1.56
CA GLY A 96 -11.76 11.56 0.10
C GLY A 96 -10.89 10.51 -0.61
N VAL A 97 -11.19 9.23 -0.40
CA VAL A 97 -10.54 8.12 -1.10
C VAL A 97 -11.47 7.59 -2.19
N GLN A 98 -10.96 7.32 -3.40
CA GLN A 98 -11.75 6.77 -4.51
C GLN A 98 -11.28 5.39 -5.00
N SER A 99 -10.07 4.94 -4.63
CA SER A 99 -9.58 3.60 -4.97
C SER A 99 -8.65 3.04 -3.89
N VAL A 100 -8.74 1.74 -3.62
CA VAL A 100 -7.79 0.97 -2.80
C VAL A 100 -7.09 0.02 -3.75
N ALA A 101 -5.77 0.08 -3.85
CA ALA A 101 -5.02 -0.84 -4.69
C ALA A 101 -4.89 -2.21 -4.01
N VAL A 102 -5.12 -3.25 -4.79
CA VAL A 102 -4.90 -4.66 -4.44
C VAL A 102 -4.05 -5.22 -5.54
N LEU A 103 -2.82 -5.53 -5.21
CA LEU A 103 -1.96 -6.25 -6.12
C LEU A 103 -1.96 -7.73 -5.77
N ARG A 104 -2.06 -8.57 -6.80
CA ARG A 104 -1.99 -10.02 -6.68
C ARG A 104 -0.71 -10.55 -7.33
N ARG A 105 0.28 -10.96 -6.52
CA ARG A 105 1.08 -12.17 -6.79
C ARG A 105 1.48 -12.87 -5.48
N ASN A 106 1.11 -14.16 -5.41
CA ASN A 106 1.62 -15.22 -4.52
C ASN A 106 2.17 -14.84 -3.14
N CYS A 107 1.29 -14.39 -2.25
CA CYS A 107 1.17 -14.84 -0.85
C CYS A 107 -0.11 -14.20 -0.32
N ALA A 108 -0.97 -14.98 0.33
CA ALA A 108 -2.33 -14.57 0.64
C ALA A 108 -2.39 -13.30 1.52
N VAL A 109 -2.73 -12.16 0.92
CA VAL A 109 -3.14 -10.94 1.62
C VAL A 109 -4.51 -10.57 1.07
N TRP A 110 -5.52 -10.53 1.94
CA TRP A 110 -6.85 -10.04 1.60
C TRP A 110 -6.80 -8.52 1.51
N ILE A 111 -6.96 -7.99 0.30
CA ILE A 111 -7.18 -6.56 0.07
C ILE A 111 -8.35 -6.45 -0.92
N ILE A 112 -9.26 -5.49 -0.74
CA ILE A 112 -10.48 -5.32 -1.56
C ILE A 112 -10.24 -4.22 -2.62
N LEU A 113 -10.32 -4.58 -3.90
CA LEU A 113 -10.06 -3.69 -5.04
C LEU A 113 -11.41 -3.16 -5.54
N GLY A 114 -11.77 -1.94 -5.13
CA GLY A 114 -12.92 -1.25 -5.68
C GLY A 114 -12.53 -0.52 -6.97
N ARG A 115 -12.88 -1.07 -8.15
CA ARG A 115 -12.79 -0.32 -9.41
C ARG A 115 -14.07 0.52 -9.55
N CYS A 116 -13.95 1.83 -9.45
CA CYS A 116 -15.06 2.73 -9.75
C CYS A 116 -15.08 2.97 -11.27
N SER A 117 -15.97 2.30 -12.00
CA SER A 117 -16.28 2.66 -13.39
C SER A 117 -17.05 3.98 -13.35
N ALA A 118 -16.47 5.05 -13.89
CA ALA A 118 -17.22 6.27 -14.17
C ALA A 118 -18.19 5.97 -15.32
N ASN A 119 -19.48 6.23 -15.09
CA ASN A 119 -20.48 6.42 -16.14
C ASN A 119 -20.88 7.89 -16.11
#